data_AF-A0A517NF85-F1
#
_entry.id   AF-A0A517NF85-F1
#
_cell.length_a   1.000
_cell.length_b   1.000
_cell.length_c   1.000
_cell.angle_alpha   90.00
_cell.angle_beta   90.00
_cell.angle_gamma   90.00
#
_symmetry.space_group_name_H-M   'P 1'
#
loop_
_entity.id
_entity.type
_entity.pdbx_description
1 polymer ?
#
loop_
_entity_poly.entity_id
_entity_poly.type
_entity_poly.pdbx_seq_one_letter_code
_entity_poly.pdbx_strand_id
1 'polypeptide(L)' 'MIDESPTPPFCSERCQLIDLGRWLDEDISVPHEGGNSDVMGGQRRDDDDSDDDETDDDAGQIRFE' A
#
# COMPACT_ATOMS: atom_id res chain seq x y z
N MET A 1 10.76 31.59 -14.92
CA MET A 1 10.98 31.51 -16.37
C MET A 1 11.21 30.05 -16.70
N ILE A 2 10.31 29.44 -17.47
CA ILE A 2 10.56 28.15 -18.09
C ILE A 2 11.46 28.46 -19.29
N ASP A 3 12.58 27.75 -19.40
CA ASP A 3 13.55 27.89 -20.49
C ASP A 3 12.87 27.69 -21.86
N GLU A 4 13.19 28.50 -22.88
CA GLU A 4 12.58 28.46 -24.23
C GLU A 4 13.04 27.25 -25.07
N SER A 5 13.83 26.33 -24.51
CA SER A 5 14.19 25.10 -25.21
C SER A 5 12.94 24.31 -25.63
N PRO A 6 13.01 23.51 -26.71
CA PRO A 6 11.90 22.64 -27.13
C PRO A 6 11.56 21.55 -26.10
N THR A 7 12.44 21.33 -25.13
CA THR A 7 12.40 20.22 -24.18
C THR A 7 12.43 20.68 -22.72
N PRO A 8 11.66 21.71 -22.30
CA PRO A 8 11.71 22.14 -20.90
C PRO A 8 11.19 21.01 -20.01
N PRO A 9 11.81 20.73 -18.85
CA PRO A 9 12.81 21.52 -18.12
C PRO A 9 14.28 21.28 -18.52
N PHE A 10 14.53 20.51 -19.59
CA PHE A 10 15.87 20.15 -20.04
C PHE A 10 16.40 21.16 -21.07
N CYS A 11 17.68 21.52 -20.98
CA CYS A 11 18.30 22.46 -21.92
C CYS A 11 18.45 21.93 -23.37
N SER A 12 18.21 20.63 -23.60
CA SER A 12 18.23 20.00 -24.93
C SER A 12 17.60 18.61 -24.91
N GLU A 13 17.24 18.08 -26.09
CA GLU A 13 16.79 16.70 -26.28
C GLU A 13 17.81 15.67 -25.79
N ARG A 14 19.11 15.94 -25.93
CA ARG A 14 20.17 15.08 -25.40
C ARG A 14 20.05 14.90 -23.88
N CYS A 15 19.77 15.97 -23.14
CA CYS A 15 19.63 15.91 -21.69
C CYS A 15 18.36 15.15 -21.27
N GLN A 16 17.26 15.32 -22.01
CA GLN A 16 16.03 14.55 -21.80
C GLN A 16 16.27 13.05 -21.98
N LEU A 17 16.96 12.65 -23.05
CA LEU A 17 17.25 11.24 -23.33
C LEU A 17 18.21 10.61 -22.31
N ILE A 18 19.20 11.37 -21.83
CA ILE A 18 20.12 10.91 -20.77
C ILE A 18 19.36 10.68 -19.46
N ASP A 19 18.49 11.61 -19.06
CA ASP A 19 17.69 11.45 -17.84
C ASP A 19 16.80 10.20 -17.95
N LEU A 20 16.08 10.06 -19.07
CA LEU A 20 15.25 8.89 -19.34
C LEU A 20 16.06 7.58 -19.27
N GLY A 21 17.27 7.54 -19.83
CA GLY A 21 18.16 6.39 -19.72
C GLY A 21 18.46 6.02 -18.27
N ARG A 22 18.85 7.00 -17.44
CA ARG A 22 19.12 6.77 -16.00
C ARG A 22 17.90 6.24 -15.24
N TRP A 23 16.70 6.67 -15.60
CA TRP A 23 15.47 6.13 -15.02
C TRP A 23 15.24 4.67 -15.42
N LEU A 24 15.43 4.35 -16.71
CA LEU A 24 15.26 2.99 -17.21
C LEU A 24 16.32 2.01 -16.67
N ASP A 25 17.53 2.50 -16.45
CA ASP A 25 18.64 1.74 -15.89
C ASP A 25 18.59 1.66 -14.34
N GLU A 26 17.57 2.26 -13.71
CA GLU A 26 17.39 2.33 -12.24
C GLU A 26 18.57 2.99 -11.50
N ASP A 27 19.34 3.85 -12.19
CA ASP A 27 20.47 4.61 -11.60
C ASP A 27 20.01 5.65 -10.55
N ILE A 28 18.72 6.01 -10.57
CA ILE A 28 18.09 6.93 -9.62
C ILE A 28 17.25 6.12 -8.64
N SER A 29 17.64 6.11 -7.37
CA SER A 29 16.90 5.44 -6.29
C SER A 29 16.69 6.37 -5.10
N VAL A 30 15.63 6.12 -4.34
CA VAL A 30 15.34 6.81 -3.08
C VAL A 30 15.93 5.97 -1.95
N PRO A 31 16.71 6.55 -1.03
CA PRO A 31 17.22 5.81 0.11
C PRO A 31 16.08 5.28 0.97
N HIS A 32 16.19 4.02 1.40
CA HIS A 32 15.29 3.45 2.37
C HIS A 32 15.67 3.96 3.77
N GLU A 33 14.81 4.79 4.36
CA GLU A 33 14.90 5.12 5.78
C GLU A 33 14.48 3.86 6.57
N GLY A 34 15.48 3.07 7.00
CA GLY A 34 15.29 1.80 7.70
C GLY A 34 14.25 1.90 8.82
N GLY A 35 13.06 1.37 8.54
CA GLY A 35 11.89 1.39 9.41
C GLY A 35 11.03 0.17 9.13
N ASN A 36 11.52 -1.00 9.56
CA ASN A 36 10.83 -2.27 9.69
C ASN A 36 9.87 -2.64 8.53
N SER A 37 10.40 -3.02 7.37
CA SER A 37 9.59 -3.60 6.27
C SER A 37 9.14 -5.04 6.53
N ASP A 38 9.53 -5.65 7.66
CA ASP A 38 9.20 -7.06 7.98
C ASP A 38 7.84 -7.25 8.69
N VAL A 39 7.06 -6.18 8.91
CA VAL A 39 5.71 -6.25 9.55
C VAL A 39 4.55 -6.01 8.59
N MET A 40 4.72 -6.34 7.31
CA MET A 40 3.60 -6.44 6.36
C MET A 40 3.37 -7.91 5.92
N GLY A 41 3.59 -8.86 6.83
CA GLY A 41 3.11 -10.24 6.70
C GLY A 41 1.97 -10.46 7.69
N GLY A 42 0.73 -10.35 7.20
CA GLY A 42 -0.48 -10.30 8.04
C GLY A 42 -0.57 -11.39 9.10
N GLN A 43 -0.71 -10.97 10.35
CA GLN A 43 -1.18 -11.84 11.44
C GLN A 43 -2.69 -12.02 11.27
N ARG A 44 -3.09 -13.08 10.56
CA ARG A 44 -4.45 -13.63 10.73
C ARG A 44 -4.54 -14.05 12.19
N ARG A 45 -5.44 -13.44 12.95
CA ARG A 45 -5.74 -13.91 14.30
C ARG A 45 -6.62 -15.13 14.13
N ASP A 46 -6.06 -16.31 14.34
CA ASP A 46 -6.84 -17.49 14.66
C ASP A 46 -7.19 -17.38 16.15
N ASP A 47 -8.14 -16.50 16.48
CA ASP A 47 -8.76 -16.45 17.81
C ASP A 47 -9.76 -17.62 17.88
N ASP A 48 -9.20 -18.77 18.25
CA ASP A 48 -9.67 -19.73 19.25
C ASP A 48 -11.19 -19.89 19.46
N ASP A 49 -11.64 -21.11 19.14
CA ASP A 49 -12.92 -21.74 19.45
C ASP A 49 -13.32 -21.51 20.92
N SER A 50 -14.37 -20.72 21.15
CA SER A 50 -15.11 -20.77 22.41
C SER A 50 -16.40 -21.54 22.16
N ASP A 51 -16.29 -22.87 22.29
CA ASP A 51 -17.40 -23.75 22.67
C ASP A 51 -18.00 -23.22 23.99
N ASP A 52 -19.15 -22.55 23.92
CA ASP A 52 -20.02 -22.40 25.09
C ASP A 52 -21.35 -23.10 24.77
N ASP A 53 -21.44 -24.27 25.39
CA ASP A 53 -22.50 -25.27 25.40
C ASP A 53 -23.82 -24.71 25.97
N GLU A 54 -24.91 -25.31 25.51
CA GLU A 54 -26.30 -24.89 25.64
C GLU A 54 -26.84 -24.84 27.09
N THR A 55 -27.74 -23.89 27.39
CA THR A 55 -28.87 -24.18 28.29
C THR A 55 -30.18 -23.67 27.69
N ASP A 56 -30.97 -24.61 27.20
CA ASP A 56 -32.42 -24.53 26.96
C ASP A 56 -33.15 -24.15 28.26
N ASP A 57 -34.10 -23.20 28.19
CA ASP A 57 -35.33 -23.01 29.00
C ASP A 57 -35.66 -21.51 29.21
N ASP A 58 -36.55 -20.96 28.39
CA ASP A 58 -37.90 -20.54 28.85
C ASP A 58 -38.62 -19.74 27.75
N ALA A 59 -39.89 -20.06 27.58
CA ALA A 59 -40.71 -19.70 26.45
C ALA A 59 -41.14 -18.23 26.41
N GLY A 60 -41.32 -17.73 25.19
CA GLY A 60 -42.15 -16.55 24.89
C GLY A 60 -41.30 -15.34 24.50
N GLN A 61 -41.43 -14.81 23.29
CA GLN A 61 -42.68 -14.22 22.83
C GLN A 61 -42.59 -13.96 21.32
N ILE A 62 -43.48 -14.56 20.54
CA ILE A 62 -43.89 -14.01 19.25
C ILE A 62 -45.12 -13.12 19.49
N ARG A 63 -45.01 -11.83 19.22
CA ARG A 63 -46.16 -10.96 18.97
C ARG A 63 -45.95 -10.28 17.64
N PHE A 64 -46.68 -10.74 16.63
CA PHE A 64 -46.90 -10.00 15.40
C PHE A 64 -48.16 -9.13 15.62
N GLU A 65 -48.02 -7.82 15.46
CA GLU A 65 -49.12 -6.94 15.05
C GLU A 65 -48.90 -6.55 13.59
#